data_AF-A0A072P2X7-F1
#
_entry.id   AF-A0A072P2X7-F1
#
_cell.length_a   1.000
_cell.length_b   1.000
_cell.length_c   1.000
_cell.angle_alpha   90.00
_cell.angle_beta   90.00
_cell.angle_gamma   90.00
#
_symmetry.space_group_name_H-M   'P 1'
#
loop_
_entity.id
_entity.type
_entity.pdbx_description
1 polymer ?
#
loop_
_entity_poly.entity_id
_entity_poly.type
_entity_poly.pdbx_seq_one_letter_code
_entity_poly.pdbx_strand_id
1 'polypeptide(L)'
;MPKSSLKVSHPRTGEEGYQVGMEVFHQLHCINLLRRVAYKEYYEPLGGELAAGREALQHHTDNCIEILRLNVHCNADIGLFTLYMVEGDSQVWPELKSKHVCRNFQEAKQWALDHSVGKMEL
;
A
#
# COMPACT_ATOMS: atom_id res chain seq x y z
N MET A 1 16.30 10.37 10.00
CA MET A 1 16.67 9.14 9.29
C MET A 1 17.77 8.42 10.07
N PRO A 2 17.73 7.08 10.17
CA PRO A 2 18.80 6.31 10.83
C PRO A 2 20.16 6.58 10.21
N LYS A 3 21.24 6.55 11.00
CA LYS A 3 22.61 6.67 10.48
C LYS A 3 22.99 5.52 9.53
N SER A 4 22.28 4.40 9.60
CA SER A 4 22.40 3.21 8.76
C SER A 4 21.59 3.27 7.45
N SER A 5 21.04 4.43 7.08
CA SER A 5 20.29 4.57 5.82
C SER A 5 21.18 4.26 4.62
N LEU A 6 20.65 3.50 3.65
CA LEU A 6 21.39 3.07 2.47
C LEU A 6 21.71 4.27 1.56
N LYS A 7 22.99 4.46 1.29
CA LYS A 7 23.50 5.46 0.36
C LYS A 7 23.69 4.86 -1.03
N VAL A 8 23.47 5.66 -2.06
CA VAL A 8 23.69 5.29 -3.46
C VAL A 8 24.27 6.48 -4.21
N SER A 9 25.20 6.22 -5.12
CA SER A 9 25.74 7.26 -6.01
C SER A 9 24.95 7.29 -7.31
N HIS A 10 24.53 8.48 -7.73
CA HIS A 10 23.82 8.65 -8.99
C HIS A 10 24.73 8.27 -10.17
N PRO A 11 24.29 7.36 -11.08
CA PRO A 11 25.19 6.73 -12.05
C PRO A 11 25.76 7.70 -13.09
N ARG A 12 25.15 8.89 -13.27
CA ARG A 12 25.62 9.90 -14.24
C ARG A 12 26.34 11.09 -13.60
N THR A 13 25.86 11.56 -12.45
CA THR A 13 26.39 12.78 -11.80
C THR A 13 27.42 12.45 -10.72
N GLY A 14 27.45 11.22 -10.22
CA GLY A 14 28.31 10.81 -9.11
C GLY A 14 27.86 11.33 -7.74
N GLU A 15 26.77 12.11 -7.69
CA GLU A 15 26.23 12.66 -6.45
C GLU A 15 25.75 11.54 -5.53
N GLU A 16 26.11 11.62 -4.25
CA GLU A 16 25.59 10.71 -3.23
C GLU A 16 24.17 11.11 -2.82
N GLY A 17 23.28 10.13 -2.80
CA GLY A 17 21.92 10.23 -2.28
C GLY A 17 21.56 9.04 -1.40
N TYR A 18 20.28 8.97 -1.01
CA TYR A 18 19.73 7.86 -0.24
C TYR A 18 18.77 7.04 -1.08
N GLN A 19 18.79 5.72 -0.90
CA GLN A 19 17.74 4.87 -1.43
C GLN A 19 16.47 5.11 -0.60
N VAL A 20 15.38 5.41 -1.29
CA VAL A 20 14.07 5.68 -0.68
C VAL A 20 12.98 4.87 -1.38
N GLY A 21 11.91 4.56 -0.67
CA GLY A 21 10.69 3.98 -1.24
C GLY A 21 9.57 5.01 -1.24
N MET A 22 8.77 5.04 -2.31
CA MET A 22 7.53 5.82 -2.30
C MET A 22 6.43 5.04 -1.57
N GLU A 23 5.81 5.66 -0.58
CA GLU A 23 4.86 4.98 0.29
C GLU A 23 3.68 4.33 -0.44
N VAL A 24 3.22 4.90 -1.57
CA VAL A 24 2.10 4.36 -2.35
C VAL A 24 2.34 2.91 -2.79
N PHE A 25 3.57 2.54 -3.16
CA PHE A 25 3.87 1.16 -3.56
C PHE A 25 3.93 0.22 -2.36
N HIS A 26 4.42 0.71 -1.21
CA HIS A 26 4.36 -0.06 0.03
C HIS A 26 2.91 -0.29 0.48
N GLN A 27 2.04 0.71 0.36
CA GLN A 27 0.61 0.60 0.66
C GLN A 27 -0.08 -0.40 -0.29
N LEU A 28 0.23 -0.36 -1.58
CA LEU A 28 -0.28 -1.32 -2.56
C LEU A 28 0.20 -2.76 -2.28
N HIS A 29 1.46 -2.94 -1.88
CA HIS A 29 1.98 -4.22 -1.38
C HIS A 29 1.18 -4.70 -0.16
N CYS A 30 0.93 -3.82 0.82
CA CYS A 30 0.13 -4.15 2.00
C CYS A 30 -1.29 -4.62 1.62
N ILE A 31 -1.95 -3.90 0.71
CA ILE A 31 -3.29 -4.27 0.20
C ILE A 31 -3.23 -5.63 -0.50
N ASN A 32 -2.20 -5.88 -1.31
CA ASN A 32 -2.03 -7.15 -2.00
C ASN A 32 -1.78 -8.31 -1.01
N LEU A 33 -1.00 -8.09 0.05
CA LEU A 33 -0.82 -9.09 1.10
C LEU A 33 -2.15 -9.42 1.77
N LEU A 34 -2.93 -8.42 2.19
CA LEU A 34 -4.24 -8.63 2.79
C LEU A 34 -5.19 -9.41 1.88
N ARG A 35 -5.22 -9.06 0.59
CA ARG A 35 -5.96 -9.81 -0.43
C ARG A 35 -5.50 -11.27 -0.49
N ARG A 36 -4.20 -11.54 -0.48
CA ARG A 36 -3.67 -12.91 -0.54
C ARG A 36 -3.97 -13.70 0.74
N VAL A 37 -3.96 -13.07 1.90
CA VAL A 37 -4.36 -13.67 3.19
C VAL A 37 -5.86 -13.98 3.21
N ALA A 38 -6.71 -13.11 2.67
CA ALA A 38 -8.15 -13.34 2.59
C ALA A 38 -8.53 -14.54 1.69
N TYR A 39 -7.67 -14.88 0.72
CA TYR A 39 -7.84 -16.02 -0.19
C TYR A 39 -6.67 -17.00 -0.05
N LYS A 40 -6.27 -17.28 1.19
CA LYS A 40 -5.03 -17.97 1.51
C LYS A 40 -4.90 -19.31 0.79
N GLU A 41 -5.96 -20.10 0.71
CA GLU A 41 -5.98 -21.44 0.10
C GLU A 41 -5.54 -21.39 -1.37
N TYR A 42 -5.87 -20.32 -2.08
CA TYR A 42 -5.48 -20.13 -3.47
C TYR A 42 -4.02 -19.67 -3.60
N TYR A 43 -3.56 -18.78 -2.72
CA TYR A 43 -2.25 -18.12 -2.84
C TYR A 43 -1.11 -18.82 -2.12
N GLU A 44 -1.38 -19.66 -1.12
CA GLU A 44 -0.36 -20.37 -0.34
C GLU A 44 0.48 -21.31 -1.21
N PRO A 45 -0.08 -22.12 -2.14
CA PRO A 45 0.72 -22.97 -3.03
C PRO A 45 1.64 -22.20 -3.98
N LEU A 46 1.36 -20.91 -4.22
CA LEU A 46 2.17 -20.04 -5.09
C LEU A 46 3.40 -19.45 -4.38
N GLY A 47 3.55 -19.70 -3.07
CA GLY A 47 4.70 -19.27 -2.28
C GLY A 47 4.74 -17.77 -1.98
N GLY A 48 5.95 -17.20 -1.92
CA GLY A 48 6.17 -15.81 -1.47
C GLY A 48 5.90 -15.64 0.02
N GLU A 49 5.34 -14.48 0.41
CA GLU A 49 5.06 -14.14 1.80
C GLU A 49 4.25 -15.19 2.57
N LEU A 50 3.36 -15.93 1.88
CA LEU A 50 2.53 -16.96 2.52
C LEU A 50 3.33 -18.20 2.92
N ALA A 51 4.51 -18.42 2.33
CA ALA A 51 5.40 -19.52 2.67
C ALA A 51 6.34 -19.22 3.85
N ALA A 52 6.32 -18.00 4.40
CA ALA A 52 7.19 -17.59 5.52
C ALA A 52 6.85 -18.26 6.86
N GLY A 53 5.76 -19.03 6.92
CA GLY A 53 5.24 -19.64 8.15
C GLY A 53 4.22 -18.74 8.86
N ARG A 54 3.43 -19.34 9.74
CA ARG A 54 2.25 -18.69 10.34
C ARG A 54 2.59 -17.42 11.11
N GLU A 55 3.63 -17.47 11.96
CA GLU A 55 4.01 -16.35 12.82
C GLU A 55 4.56 -15.17 12.02
N ALA A 56 5.46 -15.43 11.07
CA ALA A 56 6.02 -14.38 10.21
C ALA A 56 4.93 -13.73 9.33
N LEU A 57 4.03 -14.54 8.76
CA LEU A 57 2.91 -14.03 7.95
C LEU A 57 1.96 -13.17 8.79
N GLN A 58 1.66 -13.58 10.03
CA GLN A 58 0.83 -12.80 10.94
C GLN A 58 1.49 -11.47 11.29
N HIS A 59 2.76 -11.49 11.67
CA HIS A 59 3.50 -10.25 11.98
C HIS A 59 3.54 -9.28 10.79
N HIS A 60 3.81 -9.78 9.59
CA HIS A 60 3.79 -8.96 8.38
C HIS A 60 2.39 -8.40 8.11
N THR A 61 1.35 -9.22 8.26
CA THR A 61 -0.05 -8.79 8.11
C THR A 61 -0.41 -7.67 9.09
N ASP A 62 -0.05 -7.81 10.38
CA ASP A 62 -0.31 -6.79 11.40
C ASP A 62 0.42 -5.48 11.10
N ASN A 63 1.68 -5.56 10.67
CA ASN A 63 2.45 -4.38 10.23
C ASN A 63 1.82 -3.69 9.00
N CYS A 64 1.32 -4.47 8.03
CA CYS A 64 0.61 -3.94 6.87
C CYS A 64 -0.68 -3.21 7.26
N ILE A 65 -1.46 -3.76 8.20
CA ILE A 65 -2.67 -3.12 8.72
C ILE A 65 -2.32 -1.80 9.40
N GLU A 66 -1.26 -1.78 10.22
CA GLU A 66 -0.86 -0.57 10.94
C GLU A 66 -0.37 0.53 9.99
N ILE A 67 0.39 0.19 8.95
CA ILE A 67 0.84 1.17 7.94
C ILE A 67 -0.35 1.75 7.16
N LEU A 68 -1.34 0.92 6.79
CA LEU A 68 -2.56 1.40 6.14
C LEU A 68 -3.38 2.28 7.08
N ARG A 69 -3.51 1.89 8.36
CA ARG A 69 -4.21 2.69 9.38
C ARG A 69 -3.56 4.06 9.58
N LEU A 70 -2.23 4.11 9.69
CA LEU A 70 -1.47 5.36 9.81
C LEU A 70 -1.66 6.23 8.57
N ASN A 71 -1.64 5.65 7.36
CA ASN A 71 -1.88 6.38 6.13
C ASN A 71 -3.29 6.99 6.07
N VAL A 72 -4.33 6.22 6.42
CA VAL A 72 -5.71 6.72 6.49
C VAL A 72 -5.83 7.87 7.51
N HIS A 73 -5.18 7.74 8.67
CA HIS A 73 -5.19 8.78 9.69
C HIS A 73 -4.45 10.05 9.24
N CYS A 74 -3.30 9.91 8.57
CA CYS A 74 -2.52 11.05 8.06
C CYS A 74 -3.23 11.81 6.94
N ASN A 75 -3.97 11.12 6.09
CA ASN A 75 -4.69 11.75 4.97
C ASN A 75 -6.11 12.22 5.34
N ALA A 76 -6.67 11.72 6.45
CA ALA A 76 -7.95 12.11 7.05
C ALA A 76 -8.99 12.60 6.02
N ASP A 77 -9.51 11.68 5.21
CA ASP A 77 -10.45 12.02 4.14
C ASP A 77 -11.71 12.70 4.70
N ILE A 78 -11.96 13.95 4.26
CA ILE A 78 -13.11 14.78 4.66
C ILE A 78 -14.29 14.65 3.68
N GLY A 79 -14.20 13.77 2.68
CA GLY A 79 -15.29 13.45 1.77
C GLY A 79 -16.53 12.99 2.52
N LEU A 80 -17.68 13.57 2.19
CA LEU A 80 -18.96 13.20 2.79
C LEU A 80 -19.63 12.10 1.97
N PHE A 81 -20.19 11.11 2.65
CA PHE A 81 -21.11 10.13 2.07
C PHE A 81 -22.52 10.37 2.59
N THR A 82 -23.52 9.92 1.82
CA THR A 82 -24.92 9.97 2.24
C THR A 82 -25.39 8.59 2.71
N LEU A 83 -26.50 8.55 3.43
CA LEU A 83 -27.09 7.33 3.95
C LEU A 83 -28.43 7.08 3.25
N TYR A 84 -28.74 5.82 2.95
CA TYR A 84 -29.99 5.43 2.31
C TYR A 84 -30.57 4.14 2.93
N MET A 85 -31.86 3.92 2.67
CA MET A 85 -32.60 2.73 3.10
C MET A 85 -32.89 1.84 1.88
N VAL A 86 -32.84 0.52 2.08
CA VAL A 86 -33.26 -0.47 1.08
C VAL A 86 -34.61 -1.04 1.50
N GLU A 87 -35.55 -1.18 0.56
CA GLU A 87 -36.87 -1.73 0.86
C GLU A 87 -36.77 -3.15 1.42
N GLY A 88 -37.41 -3.38 2.57
CA GLY A 88 -37.37 -4.68 3.27
C GLY A 88 -36.13 -4.91 4.13
N ASP A 89 -35.17 -3.99 4.16
CA ASP A 89 -34.02 -4.02 5.07
C ASP A 89 -34.17 -2.98 6.18
N SER A 90 -33.94 -3.40 7.43
CA SER A 90 -33.99 -2.50 8.59
C SER A 90 -32.69 -1.72 8.81
N GLN A 91 -31.64 -2.02 8.03
CA GLN A 91 -30.33 -1.39 8.14
C GLN A 91 -30.23 -0.13 7.28
N VAL A 92 -29.42 0.83 7.76
CA VAL A 92 -29.03 2.03 7.02
C VAL A 92 -27.74 1.75 6.26
N TRP A 93 -27.72 2.05 4.96
CA TRP A 93 -26.58 1.79 4.09
C TRP A 93 -25.85 3.07 3.68
N PRO A 94 -24.50 3.07 3.64
CA PRO A 94 -23.74 4.21 3.16
C PRO A 94 -23.58 4.19 1.63
N GLU A 95 -23.77 5.34 0.99
CA GLU A 95 -23.37 5.56 -0.41
C GLU A 95 -21.92 6.04 -0.47
N LEU A 96 -21.00 5.09 -0.57
CA LEU A 96 -19.55 5.32 -0.55
C LEU A 96 -18.97 5.69 -1.93
N LYS A 97 -19.77 5.71 -3.00
CA LYS A 97 -19.33 6.20 -4.33
C LYS A 97 -19.39 7.73 -4.37
N SER A 98 -18.66 8.38 -3.46
CA SER A 98 -18.54 9.83 -3.43
C SER A 98 -17.50 10.32 -4.44
N LYS A 99 -17.48 11.64 -4.69
CA LYS A 99 -16.52 12.25 -5.60
C LYS A 99 -15.21 12.52 -4.86
N HIS A 100 -14.11 12.07 -5.44
CA HIS A 100 -12.76 12.35 -4.94
C HIS A 100 -11.92 13.02 -6.03
N VAL A 101 -10.94 13.82 -5.61
CA VAL A 101 -9.89 14.33 -6.51
C VAL A 101 -8.62 13.54 -6.21
N CYS A 102 -8.19 12.74 -7.18
CA CYS A 102 -7.02 11.89 -7.04
C CYS A 102 -5.76 12.59 -7.57
N ARG A 103 -4.60 12.27 -6.99
CA ARG A 103 -3.31 12.55 -7.63
C ARG A 103 -3.19 11.71 -8.91
N ASN A 104 -2.44 12.19 -9.90
CA ASN A 104 -2.16 11.39 -11.08
C ASN A 104 -1.22 10.23 -10.71
N PHE A 105 -1.79 9.05 -10.47
CA PHE A 105 -1.04 7.85 -10.10
C PHE A 105 -0.03 7.46 -11.18
N GLN A 106 -0.36 7.68 -12.45
CA GLN A 106 0.48 7.23 -13.55
C GLN A 106 1.74 8.07 -13.69
N GLU A 107 1.66 9.37 -13.45
CA GLU A 107 2.84 10.24 -13.37
C GLU A 107 3.71 9.87 -12.16
N ALA A 108 3.10 9.63 -10.99
CA ALA A 108 3.83 9.18 -9.80
C ALA A 108 4.56 7.85 -10.04
N LYS A 109 3.89 6.91 -10.72
CA LYS A 109 4.46 5.62 -11.12
C LYS A 109 5.60 5.79 -12.12
N GLN A 110 5.41 6.61 -13.15
CA GLN A 110 6.44 6.83 -14.16
C GLN A 110 7.69 7.45 -13.53
N TRP A 111 7.51 8.47 -12.69
CA TRP A 111 8.61 9.07 -11.94
C TRP A 111 9.37 8.03 -11.11
N ALA A 112 8.65 7.15 -10.40
CA ALA A 112 9.26 6.11 -9.59
C ALA A 112 10.10 5.13 -10.43
N LEU A 113 9.60 4.75 -11.60
CA LEU A 113 10.32 3.87 -12.54
C LEU A 113 11.58 4.54 -13.07
N ASP A 114 11.49 5.81 -13.48
CA ASP A 114 12.60 6.59 -14.05
C ASP A 114 13.74 6.79 -13.02
N HIS A 115 13.42 6.76 -11.73
CA HIS A 115 14.36 6.94 -10.62
C HIS A 115 14.65 5.66 -9.83
N SER A 116 14.25 4.50 -10.33
CA SER A 116 14.43 3.23 -9.63
C SER A 116 15.90 2.76 -9.64
N VAL A 117 16.38 2.34 -8.47
CA VAL A 117 17.70 1.72 -8.28
C VAL A 117 17.54 0.21 -8.05
N GLY A 118 17.05 -0.50 -9.08
CA GLY A 118 16.87 -1.96 -9.04
C GLY A 118 15.46 -2.42 -9.44
N LYS A 119 15.11 -3.67 -9.08
CA LYS A 119 13.74 -4.17 -9.30
C LYS A 119 12.79 -3.49 -8.33
N MET A 120 11.80 -2.81 -8.88
CA MET A 120 10.64 -2.35 -8.13
C MET A 120 9.70 -3.54 -7.93
N GLU A 121 9.44 -3.89 -6.68
CA GLU A 121 8.31 -4.73 -6.31
C GLU A 121 7.04 -3.90 -6.56
N LEU A 122 6.26 -4.28 -7.58
CA LEU A 122 4.96 -3.70 -7.91
C LEU A 122 3.85 -4.66 -7.52
#